data_AF-N1RN42-F1
#
_entry.id   AF-N1RN42-F1
#
_cell.length_a   1.000
_cell.length_b   1.000
_cell.length_c   1.000
_cell.angle_alpha   90.00
_cell.angle_beta   90.00
_cell.angle_gamma   90.00
#
_symmetry.space_group_name_H-M   'P 1'
#
loop_
_entity.id
_entity.type
_entity.pdbx_description
1 polymer ?
#
loop_
_entity_poly.entity_id
_entity_poly.type
_entity_poly.pdbx_seq_one_letter_code
_entity_poly.pdbx_strand_id
1 'polypeptide(L)'
;QQAAKIVLSRHAEFAEFTVVPSHTVQSIEYSALGLKHAGGQCMEKRILGFNCHQEPVKIVTNQVSIEGQYSDKFFSMPDLTSILCALVPGNMGAKQGHIKIDEQESGTLLFVPSHEGIPMFDLDGVRQLDMSHVKDIFHSLTKGEVLL
;
A
#
# COMPACT_ATOMS: atom_id res chain seq x y z
N GLN A 1 -8.57 -3.94 -19.52
CA GLN A 1 -8.35 -2.49 -19.73
C GLN A 1 -9.65 -1.70 -19.91
N GLN A 2 -10.66 -2.21 -20.63
CA GLN A 2 -11.95 -1.51 -20.84
C GLN A 2 -12.60 -0.96 -19.54
N ALA A 3 -12.60 -1.75 -18.46
CA ALA A 3 -13.19 -1.35 -17.19
C ALA A 3 -12.46 -0.14 -16.56
N ALA A 4 -11.13 -0.18 -16.50
CA ALA A 4 -10.33 0.93 -15.98
C ALA A 4 -10.61 2.20 -16.79
N LYS A 5 -10.59 2.11 -18.13
CA LYS A 5 -10.91 3.25 -19.00
C LYS A 5 -12.28 3.87 -18.68
N ILE A 6 -13.32 3.06 -18.53
CA ILE A 6 -14.67 3.54 -18.22
C ILE A 6 -14.73 4.23 -16.87
N VAL A 7 -14.18 3.60 -15.82
CA VAL A 7 -14.20 4.15 -14.46
C VAL A 7 -13.45 5.48 -14.40
N LEU A 8 -12.29 5.51 -15.04
CA LEU A 8 -11.36 6.63 -15.00
C LEU A 8 -11.83 7.81 -15.86
N SER A 9 -12.40 7.58 -17.05
CA SER A 9 -12.91 8.66 -17.90
C SER A 9 -14.23 9.26 -17.40
N ARG A 10 -14.97 8.51 -16.59
CA ARG A 10 -16.25 8.94 -15.99
C ARG A 10 -16.14 9.06 -14.47
N HIS A 11 -14.96 9.39 -13.95
CA HIS A 11 -14.68 9.36 -12.51
C HIS A 11 -15.70 10.15 -11.67
N ALA A 12 -16.23 11.26 -12.21
CA ALA A 12 -17.19 12.13 -11.54
C ALA A 12 -18.58 11.50 -11.38
N GLU A 13 -18.86 10.40 -12.09
CA GLU A 13 -20.12 9.65 -12.02
C GLU A 13 -20.08 8.49 -11.01
N PHE A 14 -18.91 8.15 -10.48
CA PHE A 14 -18.72 7.10 -9.49
C PHE A 14 -18.63 7.69 -8.08
N ALA A 15 -18.71 6.82 -7.07
CA ALA A 15 -18.35 7.20 -5.70
C ALA A 15 -16.92 7.74 -5.67
N GLU A 16 -16.66 8.75 -4.84
CA GLU A 16 -15.36 9.40 -4.76
C GLU A 16 -14.25 8.36 -4.55
N PHE A 17 -13.25 8.37 -5.43
CA PHE A 17 -12.11 7.47 -5.34
C PHE A 17 -10.81 8.22 -5.56
N THR A 18 -9.81 7.82 -4.78
CA THR A 18 -8.46 8.36 -4.86
C THR A 18 -7.55 7.35 -5.54
N VAL A 19 -6.65 7.84 -6.39
CA VAL A 19 -5.65 7.02 -7.05
C VAL A 19 -4.35 7.03 -6.24
N VAL A 20 -3.78 5.85 -6.01
CA VAL A 20 -2.42 5.71 -5.49
C VAL A 20 -1.56 5.14 -6.61
N PRO A 21 -0.67 5.94 -7.23
CA PRO A 21 0.14 5.49 -8.36
C PRO A 21 1.05 4.30 -8.03
N SER A 22 1.41 3.54 -9.06
CA SER A 22 2.30 2.39 -8.94
C SER A 22 3.64 2.73 -8.28
N HIS A 23 4.25 3.87 -8.62
CA HIS A 23 5.53 4.27 -8.03
C HIS A 23 5.39 4.60 -6.54
N THR A 24 4.27 5.20 -6.12
CA THR A 24 3.96 5.48 -4.71
C THR A 24 3.78 4.20 -3.90
N VAL A 25 2.99 3.24 -4.41
CA VAL A 25 2.72 1.99 -3.67
C VAL A 25 3.95 1.08 -3.60
N GLN A 26 4.85 1.18 -4.58
CA GLN A 26 6.11 0.43 -4.64
C GLN A 26 7.22 1.08 -3.80
N SER A 27 7.13 2.39 -3.53
CA SER A 27 8.18 3.11 -2.80
C SER A 27 8.08 2.99 -1.28
N ILE A 28 6.96 2.47 -0.75
CA ILE A 28 6.82 2.17 0.68
C ILE A 28 7.17 0.73 0.96
N GLU A 29 8.08 0.52 1.90
CA GLU A 29 8.38 -0.80 2.45
C GLU A 29 8.11 -0.84 3.96
N TYR A 30 7.55 -1.95 4.44
CA TYR A 30 7.17 -2.13 5.82
C TYR A 30 8.09 -3.16 6.48
N SER A 31 8.55 -2.86 7.69
CA SER A 31 9.25 -3.84 8.52
C SER A 31 8.40 -5.11 8.69
N ALA A 32 8.98 -6.27 8.37
CA ALA A 32 8.35 -7.57 8.54
C ALA A 32 7.93 -7.79 10.01
N LEU A 33 8.82 -7.40 10.94
CA LEU A 33 8.55 -7.47 12.37
C LEU A 33 7.43 -6.51 12.80
N GLY A 34 7.39 -5.30 12.22
CA GLY A 34 6.30 -4.35 12.41
C GLY A 34 4.94 -4.93 11.98
N LEU A 35 4.87 -5.49 10.78
CA LEU A 35 3.66 -6.12 10.25
C LEU A 35 3.23 -7.33 11.08
N LYS A 36 4.16 -8.17 11.51
CA LYS A 36 3.87 -9.28 12.44
C LYS A 36 3.27 -8.75 13.74
N HIS A 37 3.84 -7.69 14.31
CA HIS A 37 3.31 -7.15 15.55
C HIS A 37 1.90 -6.58 15.37
N ALA A 38 1.60 -5.94 14.23
CA ALA A 38 0.28 -5.39 13.94
C ALA A 38 -0.77 -6.47 13.64
N GLY A 39 -0.41 -7.50 12.87
CA GLY A 39 -1.34 -8.52 12.36
C GLY A 39 -1.22 -9.91 12.98
N GLY A 40 -0.34 -10.09 13.95
CA GLY A 40 -0.11 -11.35 14.67
C GLY A 40 0.40 -12.50 13.80
N GLN A 41 0.18 -13.74 14.28
CA GLN A 41 0.65 -14.96 13.61
C GLN A 41 0.04 -15.18 12.22
N CYS A 42 -1.19 -14.69 11.97
CA CYS A 42 -1.80 -14.81 10.65
C CYS A 42 -1.02 -14.00 9.62
N MET A 43 -0.66 -12.76 9.97
CA MET A 43 0.15 -11.90 9.11
C MET A 43 1.55 -12.49 8.88
N GLU A 44 2.18 -13.01 9.94
CA GLU A 44 3.47 -13.69 9.81
C GLU A 44 3.45 -14.82 8.79
N LYS A 45 2.48 -15.74 8.87
CA LYS A 45 2.37 -16.87 7.94
C LYS A 45 2.16 -16.41 6.50
N ARG A 46 1.38 -15.33 6.29
CA ARG A 46 1.18 -14.74 4.96
C ARG A 46 2.48 -14.16 4.41
N ILE A 47 3.21 -13.38 5.21
CA ILE A 47 4.50 -12.81 4.80
C ILE A 47 5.49 -13.92 4.47
N LEU A 48 5.62 -14.94 5.32
CA LEU A 48 6.54 -16.05 5.09
C LEU A 48 6.22 -16.80 3.79
N GLY A 49 4.94 -17.02 3.49
CA GLY A 49 4.53 -17.71 2.26
C GLY A 49 4.64 -16.85 1.00
N PHE A 50 4.09 -15.64 1.02
CA PHE A 50 3.97 -14.78 -0.16
C PHE A 50 5.24 -13.97 -0.43
N ASN A 51 5.84 -13.37 0.60
CA ASN A 51 6.97 -12.46 0.45
C ASN A 51 8.32 -13.18 0.61
N CYS A 52 8.41 -14.17 1.51
CA CYS A 52 9.65 -14.92 1.75
C CYS A 52 9.73 -16.25 0.96
N HIS A 53 8.68 -16.60 0.21
CA HIS A 53 8.57 -17.84 -0.57
C HIS A 53 8.91 -19.12 0.21
N GLN A 54 8.57 -19.15 1.50
CA GLN A 54 8.83 -20.32 2.34
C GLN A 54 7.82 -21.42 2.07
N GLU A 55 8.30 -22.66 2.14
CA GLU A 55 7.46 -23.84 1.97
C GLU A 55 6.40 -23.91 3.09
N PRO A 56 5.13 -24.24 2.76
CA PRO A 56 4.07 -24.36 3.75
C PRO A 56 4.44 -25.26 4.92
N VAL A 57 5.14 -26.38 4.67
CA VAL A 57 5.57 -27.32 5.71
C VAL A 57 6.50 -26.65 6.72
N LYS A 58 7.48 -25.85 6.26
CA LYS A 58 8.41 -25.12 7.14
C LYS A 58 7.67 -24.07 7.99
N ILE A 59 6.65 -23.43 7.41
CA ILE A 59 5.82 -22.43 8.10
C ILE A 59 4.95 -23.10 9.18
N VAL A 60 4.21 -24.16 8.87
CA VAL A 60 3.29 -24.79 9.83
C VAL A 60 3.99 -25.57 10.93
N THR A 61 5.22 -26.02 10.68
CA THR A 61 6.08 -26.69 11.68
C THR A 61 6.98 -25.73 12.44
N ASN A 62 6.82 -24.41 12.24
CA ASN A 62 7.60 -23.34 12.89
C ASN A 62 9.12 -23.48 12.72
N GLN A 63 9.57 -24.06 11.60
CA GLN A 63 11.00 -24.11 11.25
C GLN A 63 11.52 -22.75 10.78
N VAL A 64 10.60 -21.88 10.34
CA VAL A 64 10.86 -20.48 9.94
C VAL A 64 9.94 -19.53 10.70
N SER A 65 10.45 -18.35 11.03
CA SER A 65 9.72 -17.28 11.72
C SER A 65 10.25 -15.92 11.30
N ILE A 66 9.45 -14.88 11.45
CA ILE A 66 9.93 -13.52 11.14
C ILE A 66 11.04 -13.10 12.11
N GLU A 67 10.90 -13.32 13.41
CA GLU A 67 11.94 -12.95 14.40
C GLU A 67 13.25 -13.69 14.18
N GLY A 68 13.18 -14.95 13.72
CA GLY A 68 14.35 -15.79 13.54
C GLY A 68 15.16 -15.40 12.30
N GLN A 69 14.54 -15.40 11.12
CA GLN A 69 15.26 -15.31 9.84
C GLN A 69 15.00 -14.03 9.05
N TYR A 70 13.98 -13.23 9.42
CA TYR A 70 13.51 -12.11 8.62
C TYR A 70 13.26 -10.84 9.44
N SER A 71 13.91 -10.69 10.59
CA SER A 71 13.64 -9.61 11.55
C SER A 71 14.10 -8.24 11.04
N ASP A 72 15.08 -8.22 10.15
CA ASP A 72 15.65 -7.05 9.47
C ASP A 72 15.00 -6.76 8.10
N LYS A 73 14.03 -7.57 7.67
CA LYS A 73 13.45 -7.45 6.33
C LYS A 73 12.36 -6.40 6.26
N PHE A 74 12.31 -5.78 5.08
CA PHE A 74 11.28 -4.84 4.68
C PHE A 74 10.61 -5.37 3.40
N PHE A 75 9.30 -5.16 3.29
CA PHE A 75 8.54 -5.60 2.14
C PHE A 75 7.68 -4.48 1.60
N SER A 76 7.71 -4.27 0.28
CA SER A 76 6.69 -3.49 -0.40
C SER A 76 5.37 -4.25 -0.36
N MET A 77 4.30 -3.55 0.02
CA MET A 77 2.94 -4.10 0.14
C MET A 77 1.95 -3.19 -0.60
N PRO A 78 1.87 -3.24 -1.94
CA PRO A 78 1.15 -2.24 -2.72
C PRO A 78 -0.34 -2.09 -2.37
N ASP A 79 -1.03 -3.22 -2.16
CA ASP A 79 -2.44 -3.22 -1.80
C ASP A 79 -2.66 -2.64 -0.39
N LEU A 80 -1.80 -3.00 0.56
CA LEU A 80 -1.84 -2.44 1.91
C LEU A 80 -1.57 -0.93 1.87
N THR A 81 -0.56 -0.49 1.12
CA THR A 81 -0.26 0.93 0.94
C THR A 81 -1.45 1.68 0.35
N SER A 82 -2.12 1.12 -0.67
CA SER A 82 -3.30 1.74 -1.26
C SER A 82 -4.42 1.92 -0.23
N ILE A 83 -4.68 0.89 0.57
CA ILE A 83 -5.69 0.93 1.65
C ILE A 83 -5.30 1.97 2.72
N LEU A 84 -4.04 1.99 3.15
CA LEU A 84 -3.59 2.91 4.20
C LEU A 84 -3.59 4.36 3.72
N CYS A 85 -3.23 4.63 2.47
CA CYS A 85 -3.37 5.96 1.88
C CYS A 85 -4.84 6.41 1.84
N ALA A 86 -5.78 5.50 1.59
CA ALA A 86 -7.21 5.84 1.62
C ALA A 86 -7.72 6.11 3.05
N LEU A 87 -7.28 5.34 4.05
CA LEU A 87 -7.80 5.44 5.42
C LEU A 87 -7.09 6.51 6.28
N VAL A 88 -5.78 6.65 6.13
CA VAL A 88 -4.91 7.50 6.95
C VAL A 88 -3.84 8.21 6.10
N PRO A 89 -4.25 9.04 5.12
CA PRO A 89 -3.35 9.62 4.14
C PRO A 89 -2.18 10.40 4.73
N GLY A 90 -2.39 11.11 5.84
CA GLY A 90 -1.37 11.90 6.51
C GLY A 90 -0.22 11.07 7.11
N ASN A 91 -0.48 9.80 7.45
CA ASN A 91 0.49 8.98 8.19
C ASN A 91 1.51 8.30 7.27
N MET A 92 1.18 8.18 5.98
CA MET A 92 2.08 7.58 4.99
C MET A 92 3.14 8.55 4.48
N GLY A 93 3.00 9.86 4.78
CA GLY A 93 3.83 10.92 4.21
C GLY A 93 3.45 11.25 2.76
N ALA A 94 2.36 10.66 2.27
CA ALA A 94 1.87 10.90 0.93
C ALA A 94 1.24 12.30 0.85
N LYS A 95 1.56 13.02 -0.22
CA LYS A 95 0.99 14.32 -0.52
C LYS A 95 -0.24 14.14 -1.38
N GLN A 96 -1.27 14.91 -1.06
CA GLN A 96 -2.45 14.96 -1.91
C GLN A 96 -2.15 15.80 -3.16
N GLY A 97 -2.56 15.30 -4.31
CA GLY A 97 -2.48 15.98 -5.60
C GLY A 97 -3.67 15.63 -6.48
N HIS A 98 -3.57 15.94 -7.77
CA HIS A 98 -4.53 15.49 -8.77
C HIS A 98 -3.83 14.92 -9.99
N ILE A 99 -4.53 14.02 -10.69
CA ILE A 99 -4.11 13.52 -12.00
C ILE A 99 -5.18 13.75 -13.06
N LYS A 100 -4.71 13.89 -14.30
CA LYS A 100 -5.49 13.64 -15.50
C LYS A 100 -5.03 12.36 -16.16
N ILE A 101 -5.85 11.86 -17.07
CA ILE A 101 -5.60 10.60 -17.76
C ILE A 101 -5.36 10.89 -19.22
N ASP A 102 -4.18 10.50 -19.66
CA ASP A 102 -3.73 10.62 -21.03
C ASP A 102 -3.74 9.23 -21.66
N GLU A 103 -4.61 9.04 -22.66
CA GLU A 103 -4.71 7.79 -23.39
C GLU A 103 -3.75 7.82 -24.58
N GLN A 104 -2.75 6.95 -24.53
CA GLN A 104 -1.79 6.78 -25.61
C GLN A 104 -2.43 6.00 -26.77
N GLU A 105 -1.91 6.18 -27.99
CA GLU A 105 -2.38 5.45 -29.19
C GLU A 105 -2.37 3.92 -29.03
N SER A 106 -1.53 3.40 -28.14
CA SER A 106 -1.45 1.97 -27.77
C SER A 106 -2.58 1.47 -26.86
N GLY A 107 -3.48 2.35 -26.42
CA GLY A 107 -4.51 2.05 -25.41
C GLY A 107 -3.99 2.05 -23.96
N THR A 108 -2.74 2.45 -23.75
CA THR A 108 -2.15 2.63 -22.41
C THR A 108 -2.70 3.90 -21.78
N LEU A 109 -3.17 3.81 -20.53
CA LEU A 109 -3.62 4.95 -19.75
C LEU A 109 -2.45 5.47 -18.89
N LEU A 110 -2.03 6.70 -19.13
CA LEU A 110 -1.00 7.36 -18.33
C LEU A 110 -1.65 8.32 -17.33
N PHE A 111 -1.16 8.28 -16.10
CA PHE A 111 -1.52 9.24 -15.06
C PHE A 111 -0.55 10.41 -15.12
N VAL A 112 -1.08 11.59 -15.46
CA VAL A 112 -0.30 12.81 -15.60
C VAL A 112 -0.64 13.74 -14.44
N PRO A 113 0.35 14.18 -13.64
CA PRO A 113 0.13 15.14 -12.57
C PRO A 113 -0.55 16.42 -13.09
N SER A 114 -1.52 16.93 -12.33
CA SER A 114 -2.29 18.11 -12.69
C SER A 114 -2.75 18.88 -11.45
N HIS A 115 -3.26 20.10 -11.67
CA HIS A 115 -3.88 20.90 -10.61
C HIS A 115 -5.37 20.56 -10.40
N GLU A 116 -5.95 19.76 -11.30
CA GLU A 116 -7.36 19.35 -11.31
C GLU A 116 -7.50 17.91 -11.81
N GLY A 117 -8.66 17.29 -11.59
CA GLY A 117 -8.95 15.93 -12.04
C GLY A 117 -9.18 14.97 -10.87
N ILE A 118 -8.67 13.75 -10.98
CA ILE A 118 -8.89 12.71 -9.97
C ILE A 118 -7.91 12.95 -8.81
N PRO A 119 -8.38 12.97 -7.54
CA PRO A 119 -7.49 13.03 -6.39
C PRO A 119 -6.46 11.90 -6.43
N MET A 120 -5.22 12.22 -6.05
CA MET A 120 -4.16 11.23 -5.91
C MET A 120 -3.42 11.39 -4.58
N PHE A 121 -2.84 10.29 -4.11
CA PHE A 121 -1.80 10.31 -3.09
C PHE A 121 -0.46 9.97 -3.73
N ASP A 122 0.49 10.88 -3.65
CA ASP A 122 1.84 10.72 -4.19
C ASP A 122 2.91 10.73 -3.09
N LEU A 123 4.03 10.05 -3.31
CA LEU A 123 5.17 10.04 -2.40
C LEU A 123 6.43 10.47 -3.13
N ASP A 124 7.14 11.43 -2.53
CA ASP A 124 8.46 11.83 -2.96
C ASP A 124 9.50 10.81 -2.45
N GLY A 125 9.72 9.75 -3.25
CA GLY A 125 10.80 8.80 -3.05
C GLY A 125 10.46 7.57 -2.20
N VAL A 126 11.51 6.82 -1.85
CA VAL A 126 11.41 5.55 -1.12
C VAL A 126 11.35 5.80 0.39
N ARG A 127 10.43 5.11 1.06
CA ARG A 127 10.21 5.21 2.50
C ARG A 127 10.16 3.84 3.13
N GLN A 128 11.03 3.62 4.11
CA GLN A 128 10.98 2.44 4.96
C GLN A 128 10.27 2.77 6.27
N LEU A 129 9.22 2.00 6.57
CA LEU A 129 8.44 2.10 7.78
C LEU A 129 8.94 1.03 8.76
N ASP A 130 9.72 1.47 9.74
CA ASP A 130 10.18 0.61 10.82
C ASP A 130 9.02 0.16 11.74
N MET A 131 9.35 -0.67 12.73
CA MET A 131 8.37 -1.20 13.67
C MET A 131 7.54 -0.11 14.38
N SER A 132 8.17 1.00 14.79
CA SER A 132 7.46 2.10 15.46
C SER A 132 6.47 2.77 14.52
N HIS A 133 6.89 3.12 13.31
CA HIS A 133 6.01 3.73 12.31
C HIS A 133 4.83 2.81 11.97
N VAL A 134 5.08 1.52 11.77
CA VAL A 134 4.01 0.56 11.49
C VAL A 134 3.01 0.50 12.66
N LYS A 135 3.50 0.42 13.89
CA LYS A 135 2.63 0.42 15.08
C LYS A 135 1.76 1.67 15.16
N ASP A 136 2.35 2.84 14.94
CA ASP A 136 1.65 4.11 15.03
C ASP A 136 0.54 4.22 13.98
N ILE A 137 0.82 3.80 12.73
CA ILE A 137 -0.19 3.74 11.67
C ILE A 137 -1.37 2.85 12.09
N PHE A 138 -1.11 1.60 12.49
CA PHE A 138 -2.20 0.69 12.85
C PHE A 138 -2.93 1.09 14.14
N HIS A 139 -2.26 1.77 15.07
CA HIS A 139 -2.89 2.33 16.26
C HIS A 139 -3.80 3.53 15.95
N SER A 140 -3.44 4.37 14.98
CA SER A 140 -4.32 5.47 14.53
C SER A 140 -5.63 4.95 13.94
N LEU A 141 -5.59 3.81 13.24
CA LEU A 141 -6.78 3.16 12.67
C LEU A 141 -7.75 2.66 13.75
N THR A 142 -7.24 2.09 14.86
CA THR A 142 -8.09 1.53 15.93
C THR A 142 -8.74 2.60 16.79
N LYS A 143 -8.20 3.83 16.80
CA LYS A 143 -8.77 4.97 17.52
C LYS A 143 -9.91 5.68 16.79
N GLY A 144 -10.19 5.30 15.54
CA GLY A 144 -11.20 5.99 14.73
C GLY A 144 -10.78 7.41 14.34
N GLU A 145 -9.47 7.72 14.33
CA GLU A 145 -8.91 8.94 13.72
C GLU A 145 -8.94 8.86 12.17
N VAL A 146 -9.87 8.07 11.63
CA VAL A 146 -10.01 7.70 10.22
C VAL A 146 -10.98 8.68 9.57
N LEU A 147 -10.56 9.29 8.48
CA LEU A 147 -11.46 10.04 7.60
C LEU A 147 -12.20 9.01 6.72
N LEU A 148 -13.48 8.78 7.00
CA LEU A 148 -14.43 8.21 6.05
C LEU A 148 -15.31 9.32 5.51
#